data_AF-A0A537SHB6-F1
#
_entry.id   AF-A0A537SHB6-F1
#
_cell.length_a   1.000
_cell.length_b   1.000
_cell.length_c   1.000
_cell.angle_alpha   90.00
_cell.angle_beta   90.00
_cell.angle_gamma   90.00
#
_symmetry.space_group_name_H-M   'P 1'
#
loop_
_entity.id
_entity.type
_entity.pdbx_description
1 polymer ?
#
loop_
_entity_poly.entity_id
_entity_poly.type
_entity_poly.pdbx_seq_one_letter_code
_entity_poly.pdbx_strand_id
1 'polypeptide(L)'
;MKRPHTHTIILITGALSACSSSGDNPLTVFTDPGKYQYFTCEQIAANHKVWSAKEQELKMLMDKADQGAGGTVVSVLAYKADYVAANEELKVLDVSARAKNCENPANWSSNSAVR
;
A
#
# COMPACT_ATOMS: atom_id res chain seq x y z
N MET A 1 -53.44 30.68 24.88
CA MET A 1 -53.99 31.11 23.57
C MET A 1 -52.87 30.99 22.52
N LYS A 2 -53.14 30.30 21.39
CA LYS A 2 -52.34 30.13 20.15
C LYS A 2 -51.07 29.23 20.17
N ARG A 3 -51.14 28.11 19.41
CA ARG A 3 -50.01 27.33 18.87
C ARG A 3 -49.43 28.03 17.63
N PRO A 4 -48.18 27.77 17.24
CA PRO A 4 -48.01 27.10 15.94
C PRO A 4 -46.82 26.13 15.82
N HIS A 5 -47.02 25.15 14.94
CA HIS A 5 -46.08 24.21 14.34
C HIS A 5 -44.81 24.87 13.76
N THR A 6 -43.68 24.21 13.86
CA THR A 6 -42.62 24.25 12.84
C THR A 6 -41.86 22.92 12.83
N HIS A 7 -41.80 22.32 11.66
CA HIS A 7 -41.11 21.06 11.36
C HIS A 7 -39.60 21.22 11.57
N THR A 8 -38.96 20.29 12.27
CA THR A 8 -37.53 20.06 12.10
C THR A 8 -37.32 18.57 11.89
N ILE A 9 -37.33 18.21 10.61
CA ILE A 9 -36.80 16.98 10.05
C ILE A 9 -35.37 16.81 10.58
N ILE A 10 -35.13 15.76 11.37
CA ILE A 10 -33.77 15.31 11.69
C ILE A 10 -33.56 13.98 10.96
N LEU A 11 -32.62 14.04 10.01
CA LEU A 11 -32.23 13.04 9.04
C LEU A 11 -31.85 11.71 9.71
N ILE A 12 -32.51 10.65 9.27
CA ILE A 12 -32.26 9.26 9.66
C ILE A 12 -31.04 8.74 8.88
N THR A 13 -29.97 8.43 9.63
CA THR A 13 -28.91 7.44 9.37
C THR A 13 -28.51 7.15 7.92
N GLY A 14 -27.43 7.80 7.47
CA GLY A 14 -26.63 7.40 6.31
C GLY A 14 -25.30 6.78 6.72
N ALA A 15 -25.32 5.64 7.40
CA ALA A 15 -24.10 4.87 7.73
C ALA A 15 -24.29 3.40 7.34
N LEU A 16 -24.41 3.14 6.04
CA LEU A 16 -24.14 1.83 5.43
C LEU A 16 -22.79 1.89 4.71
N SER A 17 -21.78 2.45 5.37
CA SER A 17 -20.42 2.48 4.84
C SER A 17 -19.70 1.17 5.19
N ALA A 18 -19.27 0.47 4.14
CA ALA A 18 -18.21 -0.53 4.13
C ALA A 18 -18.51 -1.91 4.75
N CYS A 19 -19.41 -2.67 4.14
CA CYS A 19 -19.34 -4.13 4.19
C CYS A 19 -19.04 -4.66 2.77
N SER A 20 -17.82 -4.41 2.30
CA SER A 20 -17.07 -5.21 1.32
C SER A 20 -15.94 -4.35 0.78
N SER A 21 -14.83 -4.30 1.50
CA SER A 21 -13.54 -4.13 0.85
C SER A 21 -12.72 -5.31 1.30
N SER A 22 -12.51 -6.22 0.36
CA SER A 22 -11.55 -7.31 0.45
C SER A 22 -10.19 -6.75 0.89
N GLY A 23 -9.90 -6.81 2.19
CA GLY A 23 -8.63 -7.26 2.75
C GLY A 23 -7.31 -6.61 2.32
N ASP A 24 -7.27 -5.48 1.61
CA ASP A 24 -6.07 -4.64 1.55
C ASP A 24 -6.17 -3.64 2.71
N ASN A 25 -5.75 -4.13 3.88
CA ASN A 25 -5.83 -3.42 5.14
C ASN A 25 -4.96 -2.14 5.13
N PRO A 26 -5.48 -0.98 5.57
CA PRO A 26 -4.69 0.24 5.80
C PRO A 26 -3.83 0.17 7.08
N LEU A 27 -3.62 -1.03 7.65
CA LEU A 27 -2.81 -1.30 8.83
C LEU A 27 -1.83 -2.44 8.50
N THR A 28 -0.69 -2.08 7.92
CA THR A 28 0.42 -2.97 7.58
C THR A 28 1.18 -3.51 8.81
N VAL A 29 0.56 -3.51 10.00
CA VAL A 29 1.21 -3.85 11.28
C VAL A 29 1.67 -5.32 11.36
N PHE A 30 1.26 -6.18 10.42
CA PHE A 30 1.69 -7.58 10.36
C PHE A 30 1.90 -8.04 8.91
N THR A 31 2.93 -7.53 8.23
CA THR A 31 3.54 -8.34 7.15
C THR A 31 4.08 -9.60 7.82
N ASP A 32 3.41 -10.74 7.62
CA ASP A 32 3.84 -12.02 8.17
C ASP A 32 5.28 -12.29 7.70
N PRO A 33 6.28 -12.37 8.60
CA PRO A 33 7.67 -12.67 8.20
C PRO A 33 7.79 -14.01 7.47
N GLY A 34 6.80 -14.89 7.62
CA GLY A 34 6.69 -16.16 6.94
C GLY A 34 6.09 -16.11 5.53
N LYS A 35 5.57 -14.97 5.06
CA LYS A 35 4.87 -14.85 3.77
C LYS A 35 5.65 -15.44 2.59
N TYR A 36 6.97 -15.23 2.58
CA TYR A 36 7.87 -15.69 1.52
C TYR A 36 8.72 -16.92 1.91
N GLN A 37 8.43 -17.57 3.05
CA GLN A 37 9.28 -18.65 3.58
C GLN A 37 9.33 -19.89 2.67
N TYR A 38 8.28 -20.13 1.89
CA TYR A 38 8.20 -21.25 0.94
C TYR A 38 8.59 -20.87 -0.50
N PHE A 39 8.94 -19.61 -0.74
CA PHE A 39 9.26 -19.14 -2.09
C PHE A 39 10.69 -19.57 -2.47
N THR A 40 10.90 -19.87 -3.75
CA THR A 40 12.23 -20.09 -4.33
C THR A 40 12.96 -18.77 -4.52
N CYS A 41 14.29 -18.79 -4.67
CA CYS A 41 15.05 -17.56 -4.92
C CYS A 41 14.60 -16.82 -6.19
N GLU A 42 14.20 -17.56 -7.24
CA GLU A 42 13.64 -16.95 -8.47
C GLU A 42 12.30 -16.25 -8.20
N GLN A 43 11.43 -16.88 -7.40
CA GLN A 43 10.15 -16.29 -7.02
C GLN A 43 10.36 -15.05 -6.13
N ILE A 44 11.31 -15.09 -5.20
CA ILE A 44 11.65 -13.94 -4.35
C ILE A 44 12.14 -12.79 -5.23
N ALA A 45 13.06 -13.04 -6.17
CA ALA A 45 13.55 -12.03 -7.10
C ALA A 45 12.43 -11.46 -7.99
N ALA A 46 11.53 -12.31 -8.49
CA ALA A 46 10.38 -11.86 -9.28
C ALA A 46 9.43 -10.97 -8.46
N ASN A 47 9.11 -11.37 -7.22
CA ASN A 47 8.27 -10.56 -6.33
C ASN A 47 8.95 -9.25 -5.95
N HIS A 48 10.26 -9.26 -5.71
CA HIS A 48 11.01 -8.05 -5.43
C HIS A 48 10.91 -7.04 -6.57
N LYS A 49 11.00 -7.48 -7.84
CA LYS A 49 10.82 -6.59 -8.99
C LYS A 49 9.42 -5.97 -9.04
N VAL A 50 8.38 -6.77 -8.74
CA VAL A 50 6.98 -6.28 -8.71
C VAL A 50 6.79 -5.22 -7.63
N TRP A 51 7.25 -5.49 -6.41
CA TRP A 51 7.13 -4.53 -5.30
C TRP A 51 8.01 -3.30 -5.49
N SER A 52 9.17 -3.43 -6.10
CA SER A 52 10.04 -2.30 -6.43
C SER A 52 9.41 -1.40 -7.50
N ALA A 53 8.73 -1.97 -8.50
CA ALA A 53 8.00 -1.17 -9.48
C ALA A 53 6.82 -0.41 -8.83
N LYS A 54 6.09 -1.08 -7.92
CA LYS A 54 4.99 -0.47 -7.17
C LYS A 54 5.48 0.65 -6.24
N GLU A 55 6.60 0.45 -5.54
CA GLU A 55 7.24 1.47 -4.70
C GLU A 55 7.59 2.72 -5.52
N GLN A 56 8.19 2.54 -6.70
CA GLN A 56 8.55 3.64 -7.60
C GLN A 56 7.31 4.35 -8.16
N GLU A 57 6.28 3.61 -8.56
CA GLU A 57 5.02 4.17 -9.04
C GLU A 57 4.36 5.04 -7.97
N LEU A 58 4.23 4.50 -6.75
CA LEU A 58 3.65 5.22 -5.61
C LEU A 58 4.48 6.46 -5.25
N LYS A 59 5.81 6.35 -5.29
CA LYS A 59 6.71 7.49 -5.10
C LYS A 59 6.45 8.60 -6.11
N MET A 60 6.35 8.26 -7.40
CA MET A 60 6.04 9.24 -8.44
C MET A 60 4.66 9.89 -8.24
N LEU A 61 3.67 9.12 -7.83
CA LEU A 61 2.33 9.64 -7.52
C LEU A 61 2.36 10.58 -6.31
N MET A 62 3.12 10.25 -5.28
CA MET A 62 3.33 11.11 -4.10
C MET A 62 4.05 12.40 -4.48
N ASP A 63 5.14 12.32 -5.26
CA ASP A 63 5.90 13.49 -5.71
C ASP A 63 5.03 14.40 -6.59
N LYS A 64 4.15 13.83 -7.43
CA LYS A 64 3.18 14.58 -8.25
C LYS A 64 2.08 15.22 -7.41
N ALA A 65 1.60 14.54 -6.37
CA ALA A 65 0.59 15.05 -5.46
C ALA A 65 1.13 16.21 -4.60
N ASP A 66 2.41 16.16 -4.21
CA ASP A 66 3.10 17.23 -3.47
C ASP A 66 3.23 18.52 -4.29
N GLN A 67 3.42 18.40 -5.62
CA GLN A 67 3.60 19.52 -6.54
C GLN A 67 2.28 20.20 -7.01
N GLY A 68 1.09 19.67 -6.66
CA GLY A 68 -0.20 20.16 -7.14
C GLY A 68 -0.81 21.32 -6.32
N ALA A 69 -1.25 22.39 -6.98
CA ALA A 69 -1.73 23.65 -6.38
C ALA A 69 -3.11 23.61 -5.67
N GLY A 70 -3.61 22.45 -5.24
CA GLY A 70 -4.86 22.38 -4.48
C GLY A 70 -5.30 20.94 -4.18
N GLY A 71 -5.21 20.52 -2.91
CA GLY A 71 -5.76 19.22 -2.44
C GLY A 71 -4.88 18.44 -1.46
N THR A 72 -3.98 19.10 -0.74
CA THR A 72 -2.82 18.53 0.00
C THR A 72 -3.10 17.62 1.20
N VAL A 73 -4.35 17.29 1.55
CA VAL A 73 -4.60 16.54 2.80
C VAL A 73 -5.16 15.13 2.59
N VAL A 74 -5.86 14.85 1.48
CA VAL A 74 -6.57 13.57 1.33
C VAL A 74 -5.81 12.58 0.42
N SER A 75 -5.12 13.05 -0.62
CA SER A 75 -4.36 12.16 -1.53
C SER A 75 -3.02 11.71 -0.95
N VAL A 76 -2.37 12.56 -0.14
CA VAL A 76 -1.07 12.25 0.49
C VAL A 76 -1.21 11.09 1.49
N LEU A 77 -2.34 10.99 2.20
CA LEU A 77 -2.58 9.89 3.14
C LEU A 77 -2.89 8.57 2.42
N ALA A 78 -3.58 8.61 1.27
CA ALA A 78 -3.93 7.42 0.53
C ALA A 78 -2.68 6.69 -0.01
N TYR A 79 -1.81 7.41 -0.74
CA TYR A 79 -0.63 6.77 -1.35
C TYR A 79 0.50 6.48 -0.36
N LYS A 80 0.63 7.25 0.72
CA LYS A 80 1.69 7.05 1.72
C LYS A 80 1.53 5.72 2.46
N ALA A 81 0.30 5.30 2.75
CA ALA A 81 0.05 4.00 3.37
C ALA A 81 0.50 2.86 2.44
N ASP A 82 0.09 2.91 1.16
CA ASP A 82 0.50 1.93 0.16
C ASP A 82 2.02 1.92 -0.08
N TYR A 83 2.66 3.09 -0.03
CA TYR A 83 4.11 3.22 -0.18
C TYR A 83 4.88 2.55 0.96
N VAL A 84 4.40 2.74 2.19
CA VAL A 84 4.96 2.06 3.38
C VAL A 84 4.73 0.56 3.28
N ALA A 85 3.54 0.12 2.87
CA ALA A 85 3.23 -1.28 2.65
C ALA A 85 4.20 -1.93 1.64
N ALA A 86 4.44 -1.27 0.50
CA ALA A 86 5.37 -1.76 -0.51
C ALA A 86 6.82 -1.87 0.02
N ASN A 87 7.26 -0.90 0.83
CA ASN A 87 8.58 -0.94 1.46
C ASN A 87 8.72 -2.08 2.48
N GLU A 88 7.68 -2.35 3.26
CA GLU A 88 7.68 -3.46 4.21
C GLU A 88 7.76 -4.81 3.49
N GLU A 89 7.02 -4.98 2.40
CA GLU A 89 7.07 -6.18 1.56
C GLU A 89 8.48 -6.41 0.98
N LEU A 90 9.13 -5.35 0.48
CA LEU A 90 10.53 -5.40 0.03
C LEU A 90 11.46 -5.84 1.16
N LYS A 91 11.26 -5.33 2.37
CA LYS A 91 12.06 -5.71 3.54
C LYS A 91 11.88 -7.19 3.92
N VAL A 92 10.66 -7.71 3.87
CA VAL A 92 10.41 -9.15 4.13
C VAL A 92 11.05 -10.02 3.05
N LEU A 93 10.99 -9.60 1.78
CA LEU A 93 11.67 -10.27 0.68
C LEU A 93 13.19 -10.29 0.87
N ASP A 94 13.79 -9.17 1.31
CA ASP A 94 15.21 -9.09 1.62
C ASP A 94 15.63 -10.02 2.76
N VAL A 95 14.85 -10.05 3.83
CA VAL A 95 15.10 -10.96 4.96
C VAL A 95 14.99 -12.42 4.50
N SER A 96 13.96 -12.74 3.71
CA SER A 96 13.73 -14.08 3.16
C SER A 96 14.85 -14.52 2.20
N ALA A 97 15.33 -13.60 1.36
CA ALA A 97 16.46 -13.82 0.46
C ALA A 97 17.75 -14.11 1.23
N ARG A 98 18.05 -13.33 2.28
CA ARG A 98 19.22 -13.53 3.14
C ARG A 98 19.14 -14.85 3.90
N ALA A 99 17.97 -15.19 4.45
CA ALA A 99 17.76 -16.45 5.16
C ALA A 99 17.99 -17.68 4.26
N LYS A 100 17.73 -17.55 2.96
CA LYS A 100 17.92 -18.61 1.96
C LYS A 100 19.24 -18.53 1.19
N ASN A 101 20.12 -17.57 1.50
CA ASN A 101 21.35 -17.28 0.76
C ASN A 101 21.11 -17.09 -0.76
N CYS A 102 20.02 -16.42 -1.13
CA CYS A 102 19.77 -16.05 -2.51
C CYS A 102 20.77 -14.98 -2.98
N GLU A 103 20.98 -14.86 -4.30
CA GLU A 103 21.81 -13.80 -4.88
C GLU A 103 21.32 -12.41 -4.43
N ASN A 104 22.25 -11.47 -4.19
CA ASN A 104 21.98 -10.26 -3.40
C ASN A 104 21.04 -9.26 -4.08
N PRO A 105 20.12 -8.58 -3.36
CA PRO A 105 19.21 -7.58 -3.90
C PRO A 105 19.74 -6.58 -4.94
N ALA A 106 20.97 -6.11 -4.74
CA ALA A 106 21.62 -5.19 -5.67
C ALA A 106 21.77 -5.76 -7.09
N ASN A 107 21.82 -7.08 -7.25
CA ASN A 107 22.00 -7.74 -8.53
C ASN A 107 20.67 -8.12 -9.23
N TRP A 108 19.53 -8.05 -8.54
CA TRP A 108 18.21 -8.34 -9.12
C TRP A 108 17.80 -7.30 -10.15
N SER A 109 18.20 -6.05 -9.93
CA SER A 109 18.09 -4.96 -10.91
C SER A 109 18.95 -5.24 -12.14
N SER A 110 20.20 -5.71 -11.94
CA SER A 110 21.15 -5.96 -13.03
C SER A 110 20.71 -7.05 -14.01
N ASN A 111 20.04 -8.11 -13.54
CA ASN A 111 19.57 -9.21 -14.40
C ASN A 111 18.29 -8.89 -15.21
N SER A 112 17.73 -7.68 -15.06
CA SER A 112 16.54 -7.23 -15.81
C SER A 112 16.89 -6.42 -17.06
N ALA A 113 18.14 -5.96 -17.17
CA ALA A 113 18.63 -5.15 -18.29
C ALA A 113 19.31 -5.98 -19.40
N VAL A 114 19.38 -7.31 -19.24
CA VAL A 114 19.90 -8.23 -20.26
C VAL A 114 18.75 -9.12 -20.74
N ARG A 115 17.82 -8.57 -21.52
CA ARG A 115 17.02 -9.28 -22.53
C ARG A 115 16.53 -8.29 -23.58
#